data_AF-A0A971NBU4-F1
#
_entry.id   AF-A0A971NBU4-F1
#
_cell.length_a   1.000
_cell.length_b   1.000
_cell.length_c   1.000
_cell.angle_alpha   90.00
_cell.angle_beta   90.00
_cell.angle_gamma   90.00
#
_symmetry.space_group_name_H-M   'P 1'
#
loop_
_entity.id
_entity.type
_entity.pdbx_description
1 polymer ?
#
loop_
_entity_poly.entity_id
_entity_poly.type
_entity_poly.pdbx_seq_one_letter_code
_entity_poly.pdbx_strand_id
1 'polypeptide(L)'
;TKHGDSGVDLLPMSDLLKGEVRTIALYLKVPPNIIERPPTAGLWAGQTDESEMGLTYEELDNYLATGKAEDRVKQKVDNAIARSEHKRKFAPMASIPEDIK
;
A
#
# COMPACT_ATOMS: atom_id res chain seq x y z
N THR A 1 1.97 6.13 6.10
CA THR A 1 1.56 7.12 7.13
C THR A 1 0.93 8.35 6.46
N LYS A 2 -0.22 8.85 6.94
CA LYS A 2 -0.81 10.07 6.34
C LYS A 2 0.11 11.26 6.63
N HIS A 3 0.50 12.00 5.60
CA HIS A 3 1.48 13.11 5.68
C HIS A 3 2.92 12.69 6.04
N GLY A 4 3.23 11.38 6.01
CA GLY A 4 4.58 10.86 6.22
C GLY A 4 5.25 10.50 4.90
N ASP A 5 5.56 9.22 4.71
CA ASP A 5 6.08 8.61 3.48
C ASP A 5 5.28 8.94 2.21
N SER A 6 3.97 9.18 2.32
CA SER A 6 3.11 9.56 1.19
C SER A 6 3.06 11.07 0.92
N GLY A 7 3.76 11.90 1.71
CA GLY A 7 3.82 13.35 1.54
C GLY A 7 4.87 13.75 0.52
N VAL A 8 4.63 13.43 -0.75
CA VAL A 8 5.60 13.60 -1.85
C VAL A 8 4.98 14.32 -3.05
N ASP A 9 5.82 14.86 -3.92
CA ASP A 9 5.38 15.54 -5.15
C ASP A 9 5.01 14.57 -6.30
N LEU A 10 5.65 13.39 -6.35
CA LEU A 10 5.46 12.39 -7.39
C LEU A 10 5.54 10.96 -6.85
N LEU A 11 4.70 10.07 -7.39
CA LEU A 11 4.67 8.64 -7.06
C LEU A 11 5.00 7.78 -8.32
N PRO A 12 6.28 7.56 -8.66
CA PRO A 12 6.66 6.87 -9.90
C PRO A 12 6.30 5.37 -9.93
N MET A 13 5.91 4.80 -8.79
CA MET A 13 5.67 3.37 -8.62
C MET A 13 4.23 3.06 -8.18
N SER A 14 3.32 4.05 -8.16
CA SER A 14 1.98 3.86 -7.57
C SER A 14 1.06 2.90 -8.31
N ASP A 15 1.36 2.62 -9.58
CA ASP A 15 0.56 1.73 -10.43
C ASP A 15 1.09 0.28 -10.46
N LEU A 16 2.14 0.00 -9.67
CA LEU A 16 2.83 -1.29 -9.70
C LEU A 16 2.38 -2.19 -8.54
N LEU A 17 2.17 -3.46 -8.85
CA LEU A 17 2.08 -4.54 -7.87
C LEU A 17 3.46 -4.85 -7.27
N LYS A 18 3.49 -5.53 -6.12
CA LYS A 18 4.76 -5.78 -5.42
C LYS A 18 5.69 -6.68 -6.26
N GLY A 19 5.14 -7.67 -6.94
CA GLY A 19 5.85 -8.53 -7.88
C GLY A 19 6.46 -7.72 -9.04
N GLU A 20 5.74 -6.72 -9.56
CA GLU A 20 6.24 -5.86 -10.64
C GLU A 20 7.38 -4.96 -10.17
N VAL A 21 7.29 -4.44 -8.93
CA VAL A 21 8.41 -3.72 -8.29
C VAL A 21 9.66 -4.61 -8.20
N ARG A 22 9.51 -5.89 -7.85
CA ARG A 22 10.63 -6.84 -7.82
C ARG A 22 11.21 -7.08 -9.21
N THR A 23 10.36 -7.23 -10.23
CA THR A 23 10.77 -7.40 -11.63
C THR A 23 11.58 -6.21 -12.13
N ILE A 24 11.12 -4.99 -11.86
CA ILE A 24 11.84 -3.76 -12.23
C ILE A 24 13.18 -3.67 -11.47
N ALA A 25 13.20 -4.02 -10.18
CA ALA A 25 14.44 -4.01 -9.40
C ALA A 25 15.50 -4.98 -9.97
N LEU A 26 15.08 -6.17 -10.43
CA LEU A 26 15.95 -7.13 -11.12
C LEU A 26 16.49 -6.55 -12.43
N TYR A 27 15.62 -5.94 -13.24
CA TYR A 27 16.02 -5.28 -14.49
C TYR A 27 17.06 -4.17 -14.26
N LEU A 28 16.87 -3.36 -13.20
CA LEU A 28 17.79 -2.30 -12.78
C LEU A 28 19.03 -2.81 -12.03
N LYS A 29 19.18 -4.13 -11.87
CA LYS A 29 20.31 -4.78 -11.19
C LYS A 29 20.50 -4.32 -9.74
N VAL A 30 19.38 -4.10 -9.04
CA VAL A 30 19.42 -3.86 -7.58
C VAL A 30 20.01 -5.08 -6.88
N PRO A 31 20.90 -4.91 -5.88
CA PRO A 31 21.50 -6.02 -5.14
C PRO A 31 20.48 -7.04 -4.62
N PRO A 32 20.75 -8.36 -4.76
CA PRO A 32 19.81 -9.41 -4.35
C PRO A 32 19.38 -9.31 -2.88
N ASN A 33 20.30 -8.95 -1.99
CA ASN A 33 20.02 -8.77 -0.56
C ASN A 33 19.00 -7.66 -0.26
N ILE A 34 18.80 -6.69 -1.16
CA ILE A 34 17.76 -5.67 -1.03
C ILE A 34 16.42 -6.21 -1.55
N ILE A 35 16.44 -6.93 -2.67
CA ILE A 35 15.23 -7.51 -3.28
C ILE A 35 14.65 -8.59 -2.37
N GLU A 36 15.47 -9.53 -1.90
CA GLU A 36 15.06 -10.70 -1.13
C GLU A 36 14.70 -10.39 0.32
N ARG A 37 15.08 -9.21 0.82
CA ARG A 37 14.76 -8.79 2.18
C ARG A 37 13.24 -8.77 2.38
N PRO A 38 12.72 -9.35 3.49
CA PRO A 38 11.32 -9.20 3.86
C PRO A 38 10.93 -7.71 3.91
N PRO A 39 9.83 -7.29 3.24
CA PRO A 39 9.34 -5.92 3.33
C PRO A 39 8.99 -5.56 4.77
N THR A 40 9.38 -4.35 5.17
CA THR A 40 9.28 -3.84 6.54
C THR A 40 9.21 -2.33 6.53
N ALA A 41 8.35 -1.76 7.38
CA ALA A 41 8.32 -0.34 7.72
C ALA A 41 9.42 0.05 8.72
N GLY A 42 10.09 -0.93 9.35
CA GLY A 42 11.22 -0.71 10.24
C GLY A 42 10.86 -0.05 11.58
N LEU A 43 9.60 -0.16 12.01
CA LEU A 43 9.09 0.52 13.22
C LEU A 43 9.54 -0.18 14.52
N TRP A 44 9.80 -1.49 14.48
CA TRP A 44 10.42 -2.25 15.57
C TRP A 44 11.16 -3.47 15.04
N ALA A 45 12.01 -4.07 15.88
CA ALA A 45 12.80 -5.23 15.51
C ALA A 45 11.90 -6.43 15.17
N GLY A 46 12.16 -7.04 14.01
CA GLY A 46 11.41 -8.20 13.52
C GLY A 46 10.06 -7.88 12.88
N GLN A 47 9.67 -6.60 12.77
CA GLN A 47 8.45 -6.22 12.04
C GLN A 47 8.56 -6.60 10.56
N THR A 48 7.49 -7.19 10.01
CA THR A 48 7.32 -7.38 8.57
C THR A 48 5.92 -6.96 8.15
N ASP A 49 5.81 -6.44 6.93
CA ASP A 49 4.55 -5.92 6.42
C ASP A 49 3.52 -7.05 6.28
N GLU A 50 3.94 -8.23 5.83
CA GLU A 50 3.06 -9.41 5.68
C GLU A 50 2.54 -9.92 7.03
N SER A 51 3.34 -9.82 8.11
CA SER A 51 2.90 -10.19 9.46
C SER A 51 1.83 -9.23 9.98
N GLU A 52 2.04 -7.91 9.80
CA GLU A 52 1.07 -6.90 10.23
C GLU A 52 -0.22 -6.91 9.38
N MET A 53 -0.06 -7.02 8.07
CA MET A 53 -1.20 -7.17 7.16
C MET A 53 -1.90 -8.51 7.34
N GLY A 54 -1.22 -9.53 7.89
CA GLY A 54 -1.68 -10.91 8.01
C GLY A 54 -2.19 -11.50 6.70
N LEU A 55 -1.47 -11.19 5.62
CA LEU A 55 -1.60 -11.74 4.26
C LEU A 55 -0.26 -11.53 3.54
N THR A 56 0.04 -12.34 2.54
CA THR A 56 1.27 -12.20 1.75
C THR A 56 1.11 -11.16 0.64
N TYR A 57 2.22 -10.62 0.14
CA TYR A 57 2.18 -9.78 -1.06
C TYR A 57 1.72 -10.54 -2.29
N GLU A 58 1.97 -11.85 -2.36
CA GLU A 58 1.46 -12.69 -3.45
C GLU A 58 -0.07 -12.79 -3.42
N GLU A 59 -0.66 -12.99 -2.24
CA GLU A 59 -2.12 -12.96 -2.06
C GLU A 59 -2.70 -11.60 -2.45
N LEU A 60 -2.06 -10.51 -2.02
CA LEU A 60 -2.48 -9.15 -2.34
C LEU A 60 -2.40 -8.86 -3.85
N ASP A 61 -1.26 -9.13 -4.46
CA ASP A 61 -1.02 -8.88 -5.89
C ASP A 61 -2.00 -9.68 -6.76
N ASN A 62 -2.20 -10.96 -6.45
CA ASN A 62 -3.16 -11.81 -7.16
C ASN A 62 -4.59 -11.25 -7.09
N TYR A 63 -5.00 -10.80 -5.89
CA TYR A 63 -6.32 -10.22 -5.71
C TYR A 63 -6.48 -8.90 -6.47
N LEU A 64 -5.50 -7.99 -6.38
CA LEU A 64 -5.53 -6.71 -7.08
C LEU A 64 -5.51 -6.87 -8.61
N ALA A 65 -4.75 -7.84 -9.13
CA ALA A 65 -4.64 -8.09 -10.57
C ALA A 65 -5.88 -8.74 -11.17
N THR A 66 -6.49 -9.69 -10.46
CA THR A 66 -7.51 -10.59 -11.03
C THR A 66 -8.90 -10.42 -10.44
N GLY A 67 -9.01 -9.78 -9.28
CA GLY A 67 -10.24 -9.72 -8.48
C GLY A 67 -10.62 -11.06 -7.81
N LYS A 68 -9.76 -12.09 -7.90
CA LYS A 68 -10.01 -13.44 -7.37
C LYS A 68 -9.06 -13.74 -6.21
N ALA A 69 -9.61 -14.14 -5.08
CA ALA A 69 -8.88 -14.62 -3.92
C ALA A 69 -9.83 -15.37 -2.98
N GLU A 70 -9.29 -16.02 -1.95
CA GLU A 70 -10.11 -16.53 -0.84
C GLU A 70 -10.89 -15.40 -0.16
N ASP A 71 -12.06 -15.72 0.40
CA ASP A 71 -12.93 -14.73 1.07
C ASP A 71 -12.20 -13.98 2.19
N ARG A 72 -11.29 -14.66 2.90
CA ARG A 72 -10.44 -14.07 3.94
C ARG A 72 -9.61 -12.90 3.39
N VAL A 73 -8.94 -13.11 2.25
CA VAL A 73 -8.08 -12.11 1.61
C VAL A 73 -8.93 -10.97 1.08
N LYS A 74 -9.99 -11.30 0.32
CA LYS A 74 -10.92 -10.31 -0.24
C LYS A 74 -11.48 -9.37 0.84
N GLN A 75 -12.08 -9.93 1.89
CA GLN A 75 -12.64 -9.14 2.99
C GLN A 75 -11.58 -8.26 3.65
N LYS A 76 -10.36 -8.79 3.85
CA LYS A 76 -9.28 -8.04 4.50
C LYS A 76 -8.82 -6.86 3.65
N VAL A 77 -8.62 -7.07 2.35
CA VAL A 77 -8.19 -6.02 1.41
C VAL A 77 -9.28 -4.98 1.22
N ASP A 78 -10.53 -5.38 0.98
CA ASP A 78 -11.67 -4.47 0.80
C ASP A 78 -11.88 -3.58 2.05
N ASN A 79 -11.83 -4.17 3.24
CA ASN A 79 -11.92 -3.42 4.50
C ASN A 79 -10.74 -2.45 4.69
N ALA A 80 -9.52 -2.87 4.31
CA ALA A 80 -8.35 -2.01 4.38
C ALA A 80 -8.46 -0.81 3.41
N ILE A 81 -8.94 -1.04 2.18
CA ILE A 81 -9.21 -0.01 1.19
C ILE A 81 -10.24 0.99 1.74
N ALA A 82 -11.40 0.51 2.20
CA ALA A 82 -12.47 1.34 2.73
C ALA A 82 -12.00 2.19 3.93
N ARG A 83 -11.38 1.56 4.93
CA ARG A 83 -10.91 2.24 6.15
C ARG A 83 -9.82 3.28 5.88
N SER A 84 -9.04 3.10 4.83
CA SER A 84 -7.92 3.99 4.49
C SER A 84 -8.23 5.03 3.41
N GLU A 85 -9.48 5.12 2.93
CA GLU A 85 -9.87 6.01 1.85
C GLU A 85 -9.47 7.47 2.10
N HIS A 86 -9.60 7.93 3.35
CA HIS A 86 -9.21 9.27 3.80
C HIS A 86 -7.70 9.59 3.68
N LYS A 87 -6.86 8.59 3.38
CA LYS A 87 -5.42 8.76 3.11
C LYS A 87 -5.14 9.02 1.62
N ARG A 88 -6.09 8.69 0.73
CA ARG A 88 -5.99 8.86 -0.73
C ARG A 88 -6.81 10.04 -1.26
N LYS A 89 -7.73 10.58 -0.46
CA LYS A 89 -8.51 11.78 -0.79
C LYS A 89 -7.92 13.02 -0.13
N PHE A 90 -8.16 14.18 -0.74
CA PHE A 90 -7.87 15.47 -0.11
C PHE A 90 -8.67 15.61 1.20
N ALA A 91 -8.18 16.44 2.12
CA ALA A 91 -8.87 16.68 3.37
C ALA A 91 -10.29 17.24 3.08
N PRO A 92 -11.34 16.68 3.72
CA PRO A 92 -12.69 17.21 3.52
C PRO A 92 -12.75 18.65 4.01
N MET A 93 -13.30 19.54 3.18
CA MET A 93 -13.53 20.93 3.53
C MET A 93 -14.97 21.10 3.99
N ALA A 94 -15.16 21.79 5.11
CA ALA A 94 -16.50 22.16 5.58
C ALA A 94 -17.09 23.20 4.63
N SER A 95 -18.31 22.95 4.16
CA SER A 95 -19.11 23.96 3.47
C SER A 95 -19.73 24.87 4.53
N ILE A 96 -19.24 26.10 4.62
CA ILE A 96 -19.79 27.10 5.54
C ILE A 96 -20.95 27.80 4.83
N PRO A 97 -22.18 27.76 5.37
CA PRO A 97 -23.31 28.52 4.83
C PRO A 97 -22.97 30.02 4.74
N GLU A 98 -23.38 30.68 3.65
CA GLU A 98 -23.04 32.09 3.39
C GLU A 98 -23.68 33.06 4.40
N ASP A 99 -24.74 32.66 5.11
CA ASP A 99 -25.38 33.45 6.16
C ASP A 99 -24.58 33.53 7.47
N ILE A 100 -23.56 32.66 7.65
CA ILE A 100 -22.68 32.65 8.82
C ILE A 100 -21.20 32.88 8.48
N LYS A 101 -20.91 33.25 7.22
CA LYS A 101 -19.57 33.59 6.74
C LYS A 101 -19.34 35.09 6.82
#